data_AF-C5B3H3-F1
#
_entry.id   AF-C5B3H3-F1
#
_cell.length_a   1.000
_cell.length_b   1.000
_cell.length_c   1.000
_cell.angle_alpha   90.00
_cell.angle_beta   90.00
_cell.angle_gamma   90.00
#
_symmetry.space_group_name_H-M   'P 1'
#
loop_
_entity.id
_entity.type
_entity.pdbx_description
1 polymer ?
#
loop_
_entity_poly.entity_id
_entity_poly.type
_entity_poly.pdbx_seq_one_letter_code
_entity_poly.pdbx_strand_id
1 'polypeptide(L)'
;MQHIPFPLYHGTSSHFRDLFEVGGTTRPWPHVQDAISLLRATWAQLQGSGIEPEWYQANILRQSTGPSNWQHGELYVAAGEAAAVRYALSGAAFGGEILTQCAEALKRLDAIDAASAASLRDQYPALGRFLAGGGTPLLVVVEGVPVSALLKEAGEGSVDEQVRAVEGHLSTMEGNLLQACLQGYQFRVRAGCGTVREIVDLGA
;
A
#
# COMPACT_ATOMS: atom_id res chain seq x y z
N MET A 1 16.70 17.35 14.18
CA MET A 1 16.74 16.13 13.35
C MET A 1 16.85 16.54 11.90
N GLN A 2 17.70 15.88 11.12
CA GLN A 2 17.80 16.14 9.68
C GLN A 2 16.56 15.55 8.99
N HIS A 3 15.90 16.36 8.17
CA HIS A 3 14.78 15.95 7.33
C HIS A 3 15.30 15.78 5.89
N ILE A 4 14.65 14.93 5.12
CA ILE A 4 14.90 14.90 3.68
C ILE A 4 14.44 16.23 3.05
N PRO A 5 15.15 16.74 2.03
CA PRO A 5 14.83 18.02 1.41
C PRO A 5 13.78 17.94 0.29
N PHE A 6 13.13 16.79 0.11
CA PHE A 6 12.19 16.54 -0.97
C PHE A 6 10.89 15.88 -0.46
N PRO A 7 9.75 16.08 -1.16
CA PRO A 7 8.51 15.40 -0.83
C PRO A 7 8.59 13.91 -1.16
N LEU A 8 7.76 13.13 -0.47
CA LEU A 8 7.49 11.73 -0.74
C LEU A 8 6.02 11.56 -1.12
N TYR A 9 5.73 10.55 -1.93
CA TYR A 9 4.42 10.35 -2.53
C TYR A 9 3.88 8.96 -2.18
N HIS A 10 2.64 8.88 -1.72
CA HIS A 10 1.93 7.63 -1.50
C HIS A 10 0.71 7.55 -2.42
N GLY A 11 0.66 6.50 -3.23
CA GLY A 11 -0.53 6.17 -4.01
C GLY A 11 -1.48 5.31 -3.18
N THR A 12 -2.76 5.68 -3.15
CA THR A 12 -3.78 4.96 -2.37
C THR A 12 -5.17 5.10 -2.98
N SER A 13 -6.20 4.69 -2.24
CA SER A 13 -7.60 4.83 -2.61
C SER A 13 -8.36 5.71 -1.63
N SER A 14 -9.45 6.31 -2.09
CA SER A 14 -10.37 7.08 -1.25
C SER A 14 -10.99 6.29 -0.11
N HIS A 15 -11.01 4.96 -0.20
CA HIS A 15 -11.33 4.07 0.93
C HIS A 15 -10.44 4.29 2.17
N PHE A 16 -9.23 4.79 1.96
CA PHE A 16 -8.22 5.02 3.00
C PHE A 16 -8.03 6.49 3.33
N ARG A 17 -8.83 7.39 2.75
CA ARG A 17 -8.67 8.84 2.94
C ARG A 17 -8.63 9.22 4.42
N ASP A 18 -9.48 8.62 5.25
CA ASP A 18 -9.56 8.91 6.69
C ASP A 18 -8.29 8.52 7.48
N LEU A 19 -7.39 7.73 6.89
CA LEU A 19 -6.07 7.45 7.47
C LEU A 19 -5.07 8.58 7.26
N PHE A 20 -5.41 9.55 6.41
CA PHE A 20 -4.61 10.71 6.03
C PHE A 20 -5.37 11.99 6.35
N GLU A 21 -4.91 12.70 7.37
CA GLU A 21 -5.41 14.04 7.70
C GLU A 21 -4.38 15.05 7.21
N VAL A 22 -4.80 16.11 6.51
CA VAL A 22 -3.89 17.21 6.12
C VAL A 22 -3.31 17.84 7.38
N GLY A 23 -1.99 17.99 7.44
CA GLY A 23 -1.29 18.42 8.66
C GLY A 23 -1.09 17.31 9.70
N GLY A 24 -1.72 16.16 9.52
CA GLY A 24 -1.61 14.99 10.38
C GLY A 24 -0.66 13.93 9.83
N THR A 25 -0.37 12.95 10.68
CA THR A 25 0.46 11.80 10.36
C THR A 25 -0.42 10.59 10.05
N THR A 26 0.11 9.63 9.28
CA THR A 26 -0.60 8.40 8.97
C THR A 26 -0.94 7.59 10.22
N ARG A 27 -2.09 6.91 10.17
CA ARG A 27 -2.54 5.97 11.21
C ARG A 27 -2.58 4.55 10.67
N PRO A 28 -2.31 3.53 11.50
CA PRO A 28 -2.52 2.14 11.10
C PRO A 28 -3.98 1.90 10.67
N TRP A 29 -4.18 1.12 9.61
CA TRP A 29 -5.52 0.72 9.20
C TRP A 29 -6.09 -0.34 10.17
N PRO A 30 -7.26 -0.12 10.80
CA PRO A 30 -7.76 -1.02 11.84
C PRO A 30 -8.20 -2.40 11.34
N HIS A 31 -8.55 -2.56 10.05
CA HIS A 31 -9.11 -3.81 9.51
C HIS A 31 -8.09 -4.69 8.78
N VAL A 32 -6.81 -4.39 8.92
CA VAL A 32 -5.75 -5.14 8.26
C VAL A 32 -5.73 -6.62 8.68
N GLN A 33 -5.94 -6.92 9.96
CA GLN A 33 -5.98 -8.30 10.44
C GLN A 33 -7.21 -9.06 9.96
N ASP A 34 -8.35 -8.36 9.80
CA ASP A 34 -9.55 -8.93 9.20
C ASP A 34 -9.26 -9.31 7.74
N ALA A 35 -8.61 -8.42 6.98
CA ALA A 35 -8.28 -8.68 5.57
C ALA A 35 -7.32 -9.87 5.42
N ILE A 36 -6.28 -9.97 6.25
CA ILE A 36 -5.37 -11.13 6.27
C ILE A 36 -6.14 -12.42 6.61
N SER A 37 -7.01 -12.36 7.62
CA SER A 37 -7.77 -13.52 8.09
C SER A 37 -8.76 -14.01 7.02
N LEU A 38 -9.47 -13.08 6.37
CA LEU A 38 -10.34 -13.37 5.24
C LEU A 38 -9.58 -14.04 4.11
N LEU A 39 -8.43 -13.49 3.71
CA LEU A 39 -7.62 -14.05 2.63
C LEU A 39 -7.16 -15.48 2.96
N ARG A 40 -6.68 -15.71 4.18
CA ARG A 40 -6.28 -17.04 4.67
C ARG A 40 -7.45 -18.03 4.66
N ALA A 41 -8.60 -17.63 5.20
CA ALA A 41 -9.78 -18.48 5.26
C ALA A 41 -10.28 -18.84 3.86
N THR A 42 -10.28 -17.87 2.93
CA THR A 42 -10.69 -18.08 1.54
C THR A 42 -9.75 -19.07 0.84
N TRP A 43 -8.43 -18.91 1.01
CA TRP A 43 -7.45 -19.82 0.41
C TRP A 43 -7.49 -21.23 0.98
N ALA A 44 -7.76 -21.40 2.27
CA ALA A 44 -7.93 -22.72 2.87
C ALA A 44 -9.10 -23.49 2.22
N GLN A 45 -10.18 -22.80 1.85
CA GLN A 45 -11.30 -23.41 1.12
C GLN A 45 -10.93 -23.75 -0.34
N LEU A 46 -10.18 -22.87 -1.01
CA LEU A 46 -9.73 -23.06 -2.39
C LEU A 46 -8.73 -24.22 -2.55
N GLN A 47 -7.89 -24.49 -1.55
CA GLN A 47 -6.93 -25.61 -1.57
C GLN A 47 -7.61 -26.96 -1.79
N GLY A 48 -8.82 -27.17 -1.23
CA GLY A 48 -9.59 -28.40 -1.46
C GLY A 48 -10.03 -28.61 -2.91
N SER A 49 -9.94 -27.57 -3.74
CA SER A 49 -10.36 -27.57 -5.15
C SER A 49 -9.19 -27.69 -6.14
N GLY A 50 -7.95 -27.87 -5.64
CA GLY A 50 -6.75 -27.94 -6.48
C GLY A 50 -6.34 -26.60 -7.11
N ILE A 51 -6.91 -25.48 -6.64
CA ILE A 51 -6.50 -24.13 -7.03
C ILE A 51 -5.39 -23.69 -6.09
N GLU A 52 -4.20 -23.48 -6.64
CA GLU A 52 -3.04 -23.03 -5.88
C GLU A 52 -2.92 -21.49 -5.92
N PRO A 53 -2.44 -20.88 -4.82
CA PRO A 53 -2.11 -19.46 -4.82
C PRO A 53 -0.87 -19.20 -5.69
N GLU A 54 -0.90 -18.09 -6.41
CA GLU A 54 0.26 -17.55 -7.10
C GLU A 54 1.34 -17.14 -6.10
N TRP A 55 2.60 -17.03 -6.54
CA TRP A 55 3.75 -16.82 -5.65
C TRP A 55 3.60 -15.61 -4.71
N TYR A 56 2.98 -14.53 -5.18
CA TYR A 56 2.77 -13.32 -4.40
C TYR A 56 1.62 -13.48 -3.38
N GLN A 57 0.55 -14.21 -3.73
CA GLN A 57 -0.52 -14.59 -2.79
C GLN A 57 0.05 -15.48 -1.68
N ALA A 58 0.90 -16.44 -2.04
CA ALA A 58 1.60 -17.28 -1.07
C ALA A 58 2.51 -16.46 -0.14
N ASN A 59 3.16 -15.41 -0.65
CA ASN A 59 3.96 -14.50 0.17
C ASN A 59 3.10 -13.72 1.17
N ILE A 60 1.95 -13.18 0.76
CA ILE A 60 1.02 -12.48 1.67
C ILE A 60 0.51 -13.44 2.77
N LEU A 61 0.14 -14.66 2.39
CA LEU A 61 -0.35 -15.67 3.33
C LEU A 61 0.69 -16.08 4.39
N ARG A 62 1.95 -16.21 3.98
CA ARG A 62 3.10 -16.61 4.82
C ARG A 62 3.60 -15.52 5.76
N GLN A 63 3.08 -14.29 5.68
CA GLN A 63 3.50 -13.23 6.58
C GLN A 63 3.07 -13.52 8.03
N SER A 64 4.01 -14.01 8.83
CA SER A 64 3.93 -14.05 10.29
C SER A 64 4.72 -12.89 10.92
N THR A 65 5.92 -12.61 10.39
CA THR A 65 6.79 -11.47 10.70
C THR A 65 7.86 -11.36 9.60
N GLY A 66 7.76 -10.43 8.65
CA GLY A 66 8.74 -10.27 7.57
C GLY A 66 8.66 -8.89 6.90
N PRO A 67 9.73 -8.41 6.25
CA PRO A 67 9.92 -6.99 5.87
C PRO A 67 9.12 -6.52 4.65
N SER A 68 8.21 -7.34 4.11
CA SER A 68 7.44 -6.97 2.93
C SER A 68 6.29 -6.02 3.28
N ASN A 69 6.25 -4.89 2.57
CA ASN A 69 5.28 -3.79 2.30
C ASN A 69 3.89 -3.69 2.97
N TRP A 70 3.47 -4.66 3.78
CA TRP A 70 2.16 -4.72 4.44
C TRP A 70 2.26 -4.52 5.96
N GLN A 71 3.43 -4.10 6.45
CA GLN A 71 3.69 -3.95 7.88
C GLN A 71 2.92 -2.77 8.49
N HIS A 72 2.32 -3.07 9.63
CA HIS A 72 1.54 -2.19 10.47
C HIS A 72 2.35 -0.98 10.95
N GLY A 73 1.76 0.21 10.85
CA GLY A 73 2.37 1.43 11.39
C GLY A 73 3.49 2.00 10.54
N GLU A 74 3.55 1.67 9.25
CA GLU A 74 4.45 2.31 8.28
C GLU A 74 3.68 2.67 7.00
N LEU A 75 4.09 3.74 6.33
CA LEU A 75 3.55 4.21 5.07
C LEU A 75 4.57 3.94 3.96
N TYR A 76 4.18 3.16 2.96
CA TYR A 76 4.99 2.99 1.76
C TYR A 76 4.92 4.26 0.90
N VAL A 77 6.07 4.80 0.50
CA VAL A 77 6.15 6.03 -0.28
C VAL A 77 7.22 5.95 -1.36
N ALA A 78 7.04 6.69 -2.45
CA ALA A 78 8.02 6.85 -3.51
C ALA A 78 8.59 8.27 -3.51
N ALA A 79 9.85 8.44 -3.92
CA ALA A 79 10.40 9.76 -4.23
C ALA A 79 9.85 10.31 -5.56
N GLY A 80 9.47 9.42 -6.49
CA GLY A 80 8.87 9.79 -7.76
C GLY A 80 7.34 9.83 -7.71
N GLU A 81 6.76 11.00 -7.98
CA GLU A 81 5.32 11.20 -8.08
C GLU A 81 4.67 10.24 -9.09
N ALA A 82 5.26 10.11 -10.28
CA ALA A 82 4.72 9.26 -11.34
C ALA A 82 4.63 7.78 -10.92
N ALA A 83 5.54 7.31 -10.07
CA ALA A 83 5.49 5.94 -9.55
C ALA A 83 4.31 5.75 -8.58
N ALA A 84 4.10 6.70 -7.67
CA ALA A 84 2.98 6.68 -6.74
C ALA A 84 1.62 6.81 -7.45
N VAL A 85 1.52 7.67 -8.47
CA VAL A 85 0.32 7.82 -9.30
C VAL A 85 -0.04 6.51 -9.99
N ARG A 86 0.93 5.84 -10.64
CA ARG A 86 0.69 4.54 -11.27
C ARG A 86 0.22 3.48 -10.28
N TYR A 87 0.79 3.48 -9.08
CA TYR A 87 0.36 2.57 -8.01
C TYR A 87 -1.08 2.86 -7.55
N ALA A 88 -1.45 4.14 -7.37
CA ALA A 88 -2.82 4.51 -7.04
C ALA A 88 -3.79 4.01 -8.12
N LEU A 89 -3.47 4.23 -9.40
CA LEU A 89 -4.32 3.84 -10.53
C LEU A 89 -4.50 2.32 -10.66
N SER A 90 -3.47 1.52 -10.37
CA SER A 90 -3.56 0.06 -10.52
C SER A 90 -4.39 -0.63 -9.43
N GLY A 91 -4.49 -0.04 -8.24
CA GLY A 91 -5.12 -0.65 -7.06
C GLY A 91 -6.33 0.11 -6.50
N ALA A 92 -6.70 1.27 -7.07
CA ALA A 92 -7.67 2.20 -6.49
C ALA A 92 -9.01 1.58 -6.11
N ALA A 93 -9.53 0.68 -6.95
CA ALA A 93 -10.88 0.13 -6.78
C ALA A 93 -11.10 -0.50 -5.39
N PHE A 94 -10.11 -1.26 -4.91
CA PHE A 94 -10.15 -1.94 -3.60
C PHE A 94 -9.21 -1.27 -2.59
N GLY A 95 -8.28 -0.44 -3.06
CA GLY A 95 -7.42 0.43 -2.26
C GLY A 95 -6.16 -0.17 -1.69
N GLY A 96 -5.82 -1.39 -2.08
CA GLY A 96 -4.54 -1.99 -1.76
C GLY A 96 -4.49 -3.44 -2.22
N GLU A 97 -3.27 -3.94 -2.46
CA GLU A 97 -3.09 -5.28 -3.00
C GLU A 97 -3.70 -6.37 -2.09
N ILE A 98 -3.66 -6.26 -0.75
CA ILE A 98 -4.34 -7.23 0.12
C ILE A 98 -5.86 -7.32 -0.13
N LEU A 99 -6.55 -6.18 -0.30
CA LEU A 99 -7.99 -6.16 -0.53
C LEU A 99 -8.34 -6.62 -1.95
N THR A 100 -7.52 -6.25 -2.94
CA THR A 100 -7.62 -6.81 -4.30
C THR A 100 -7.53 -8.33 -4.25
N GLN A 101 -6.57 -8.87 -3.49
CA GLN A 101 -6.40 -10.31 -3.35
C GLN A 101 -7.55 -10.99 -2.62
N CYS A 102 -8.11 -10.35 -1.58
CA CYS A 102 -9.34 -10.84 -0.95
C CYS A 102 -10.49 -10.91 -1.96
N ALA A 103 -10.70 -9.86 -2.76
CA ALA A 103 -11.78 -9.80 -3.74
C ALA A 103 -11.62 -10.86 -4.84
N GLU A 104 -10.40 -11.02 -5.36
CA GLU A 104 -10.09 -12.04 -6.38
C GLU A 104 -10.24 -13.46 -5.84
N ALA A 105 -9.73 -13.75 -4.63
CA ALA A 105 -9.87 -15.06 -4.01
C ALA A 105 -11.34 -15.38 -3.71
N LEU A 106 -12.10 -14.42 -3.17
CA LEU A 106 -13.54 -14.59 -2.93
C LEU A 106 -14.30 -14.83 -4.23
N LYS A 107 -13.97 -14.14 -5.32
CA LYS A 107 -14.58 -14.36 -6.63
C LYS A 107 -14.28 -15.78 -7.16
N ARG A 108 -13.06 -16.28 -6.97
CA ARG A 108 -12.69 -17.65 -7.33
C ARG A 108 -13.48 -18.66 -6.49
N LEU A 109 -13.61 -18.44 -5.18
CA LEU A 109 -14.38 -19.31 -4.29
C LEU A 109 -15.88 -19.27 -4.62
N ASP A 110 -16.44 -18.11 -4.92
CA ASP A 110 -17.85 -17.93 -5.27
C ASP A 110 -18.24 -18.76 -6.51
N ALA A 111 -17.32 -18.88 -7.48
CA ALA A 111 -17.53 -19.66 -8.70
C ALA A 111 -17.57 -21.18 -8.46
N ILE A 112 -17.03 -21.68 -7.34
CA ILE A 112 -16.98 -23.12 -7.01
C ILE A 112 -17.92 -23.49 -5.85
N ASP A 113 -18.09 -22.60 -4.87
CA ASP A 113 -18.89 -22.75 -3.66
C ASP A 113 -19.36 -21.38 -3.17
N ALA A 114 -20.46 -20.91 -3.76
CA ALA A 114 -21.08 -19.63 -3.43
C ALA A 114 -21.54 -19.55 -1.96
N ALA A 115 -21.92 -20.68 -1.34
CA ALA A 115 -22.38 -20.69 0.04
C ALA A 115 -21.22 -20.41 1.01
N SER A 116 -20.06 -21.04 0.78
CA SER A 116 -18.84 -20.76 1.55
C SER A 116 -18.33 -19.34 1.33
N ALA A 117 -18.36 -18.83 0.09
CA ALA A 117 -17.97 -17.45 -0.19
C ALA A 117 -18.88 -16.44 0.54
N ALA A 118 -20.20 -16.64 0.53
CA ALA A 118 -21.16 -15.80 1.25
C ALA A 118 -20.92 -15.84 2.76
N SER A 119 -20.77 -17.04 3.33
CA SER A 119 -20.48 -17.23 4.76
C SER A 119 -19.20 -16.51 5.20
N LEU A 120 -18.15 -16.51 4.37
CA LEU A 120 -16.93 -15.76 4.67
C LEU A 120 -17.14 -14.26 4.60
N ARG A 121 -17.91 -13.74 3.63
CA ARG A 121 -18.23 -12.29 3.58
C ARG A 121 -18.97 -11.84 4.84
N ASP A 122 -19.92 -12.64 5.32
CA ASP A 122 -20.72 -12.33 6.52
C ASP A 122 -19.91 -12.35 7.82
N GLN A 123 -18.80 -13.09 7.86
CA GLN A 123 -17.88 -13.11 9.02
C GLN A 123 -17.02 -11.85 9.13
N TYR A 124 -16.81 -11.12 8.03
CA TYR A 124 -15.96 -9.91 7.99
C TYR A 124 -16.72 -8.68 7.46
N PRO A 125 -17.83 -8.28 8.11
CA PRO A 125 -18.72 -7.23 7.59
C PRO A 125 -18.04 -5.87 7.45
N ALA A 126 -17.03 -5.58 8.29
CA ALA A 126 -16.26 -4.34 8.22
C ALA A 126 -15.49 -4.18 6.88
N LEU A 127 -15.16 -5.30 6.23
CA LEU A 127 -14.48 -5.30 4.93
C LEU A 127 -15.45 -5.12 3.76
N GLY A 128 -16.76 -5.27 3.97
CA GLY A 128 -17.76 -5.30 2.90
C GLY A 128 -17.70 -4.09 1.98
N ARG A 129 -17.56 -2.87 2.54
CA ARG A 129 -17.45 -1.64 1.75
C ARG A 129 -16.23 -1.60 0.84
N PHE A 130 -15.13 -2.21 1.28
CA PHE A 130 -13.88 -2.22 0.54
C PHE A 130 -13.92 -3.26 -0.58
N LEU A 131 -14.45 -4.46 -0.26
CA LEU A 131 -14.58 -5.58 -1.20
C LEU A 131 -15.63 -5.33 -2.28
N ALA A 132 -16.59 -4.42 -2.04
CA ALA A 132 -17.52 -3.96 -3.06
C ALA A 132 -16.85 -3.11 -4.15
N GLY A 133 -15.61 -2.67 -3.94
CA GLY A 133 -14.86 -1.83 -4.88
C GLY A 133 -15.28 -0.35 -4.81
N GLY A 134 -15.17 0.35 -5.93
CA GLY A 134 -15.64 1.75 -6.07
C GLY A 134 -14.73 2.81 -5.46
N GLY A 135 -13.54 2.44 -4.98
CA GLY A 135 -12.54 3.42 -4.56
C GLY A 135 -11.98 4.22 -5.74
N THR A 136 -11.67 5.49 -5.50
CA THR A 136 -11.02 6.40 -6.46
C THR A 136 -9.53 6.56 -6.13
N PRO A 137 -8.66 6.71 -7.14
CA PRO A 137 -7.22 6.85 -6.93
C PRO A 137 -6.90 8.17 -6.21
N LEU A 138 -6.14 8.07 -5.12
CA LEU A 138 -5.63 9.22 -4.39
C LEU A 138 -4.10 9.24 -4.42
N LEU A 139 -3.54 10.44 -4.49
CA LEU A 139 -2.13 10.71 -4.24
C LEU A 139 -2.00 11.52 -2.94
N VAL A 140 -1.21 11.01 -2.01
CA VAL A 140 -0.89 11.69 -0.75
C VAL A 140 0.54 12.19 -0.84
N VAL A 141 0.75 13.48 -0.61
CA VAL A 141 2.08 14.10 -0.60
C VAL A 141 2.51 14.36 0.83
N VAL A 142 3.66 13.81 1.19
CA VAL A 142 4.23 13.84 2.54
C VAL A 142 5.53 14.61 2.52
N GLU A 143 5.68 15.56 3.44
CA GLU A 143 6.87 16.39 3.59
C GLU A 143 7.39 16.38 5.02
N GLY A 144 8.58 16.95 5.22
CA GLY A 144 9.17 17.07 6.56
C GLY A 144 9.39 15.71 7.21
N VAL A 145 9.79 14.69 6.44
CA VAL A 145 10.08 13.36 6.96
C VAL A 145 11.51 13.33 7.52
N PRO A 146 11.71 12.98 8.80
CA PRO A 146 13.05 12.80 9.35
C PRO A 146 13.77 11.64 8.64
N VAL A 147 15.05 11.79 8.32
CA VAL A 147 15.83 10.69 7.71
C VAL A 147 15.80 9.43 8.58
N SER A 148 15.82 9.61 9.90
CA SER A 148 15.73 8.51 10.89
C SER A 148 14.39 7.78 10.95
N ALA A 149 13.35 8.32 10.30
CA ALA A 149 12.04 7.69 10.19
C ALA A 149 11.85 6.88 8.89
N LEU A 150 12.81 6.99 7.96
CA LEU A 150 12.82 6.25 6.72
C LEU A 150 13.44 4.87 6.92
N LEU A 151 12.86 3.91 6.22
CA LEU A 151 13.32 2.53 6.13
C LEU A 151 13.40 2.15 4.66
N LYS A 152 14.25 1.17 4.34
CA LYS A 152 14.24 0.56 3.01
C LYS A 152 12.92 -0.18 2.81
N GLU A 153 12.50 -0.26 1.54
CA GLU A 153 11.37 -1.10 1.14
C GLU A 153 11.52 -2.54 1.67
N ALA A 154 12.66 -3.17 1.39
CA ALA A 154 12.91 -4.58 1.73
C ALA A 154 13.31 -4.87 3.18
N GLY A 155 13.23 -3.90 4.10
CA GLY A 155 13.56 -4.13 5.52
C GLY A 155 14.41 -3.07 6.18
N GLU A 156 15.19 -3.50 7.17
CA GLU A 156 16.09 -2.66 7.96
C GLU A 156 17.39 -2.35 7.19
N GLY A 157 17.95 -1.17 7.44
CA GLY A 157 19.20 -0.71 6.84
C GLY A 157 19.21 0.80 6.61
N SER A 158 20.40 1.39 6.46
CA SER A 158 20.53 2.83 6.19
C SER A 158 19.95 3.19 4.82
N VAL A 159 19.15 4.25 4.77
CA VAL A 159 18.62 4.84 3.54
C VAL A 159 19.53 5.95 2.97
N ASP A 160 20.65 6.25 3.62
CA ASP A 160 21.46 7.45 3.33
C ASP A 160 21.96 7.51 1.89
N GLU A 161 22.34 6.36 1.32
CA GLU A 161 22.77 6.28 -0.09
C GLU A 161 21.61 6.54 -1.06
N GLN A 162 20.41 6.04 -0.75
CA GLN A 162 19.23 6.30 -1.57
C GLN A 162 18.80 7.76 -1.47
N VAL A 163 18.80 8.34 -0.27
CA VAL A 163 18.50 9.76 -0.04
C VAL A 163 19.49 10.64 -0.81
N ARG A 164 20.80 10.40 -0.69
CA ARG A 164 21.82 11.14 -1.43
C ARG A 164 21.69 11.00 -2.95
N ALA A 165 21.32 9.81 -3.43
CA ALA A 165 21.09 9.61 -4.85
C ALA A 165 19.87 10.40 -5.36
N VAL A 166 18.78 10.43 -4.59
CA VAL A 166 17.61 11.25 -4.90
C VAL A 166 17.98 12.73 -4.93
N GLU A 167 18.71 13.24 -3.94
CA GLU A 167 19.22 14.62 -3.92
C GLU A 167 20.09 14.93 -5.14
N GLY A 168 20.98 14.01 -5.52
CA GLY A 168 21.81 14.12 -6.73
C GLY A 168 20.97 14.27 -7.99
N HIS A 169 19.96 13.42 -8.17
CA HIS A 169 19.05 13.51 -9.33
C HIS A 169 18.25 14.81 -9.33
N LEU A 170 17.72 15.25 -8.17
CA LEU A 170 16.97 16.51 -8.04
C LEU A 170 17.81 17.74 -8.38
N SER A 171 19.12 17.70 -8.12
CA SER A 171 20.03 18.81 -8.43
C SER A 171 20.49 18.88 -9.90
N THR A 172 20.26 17.82 -10.67
CA THR A 172 20.84 17.67 -12.02
C THR A 172 19.82 17.37 -13.12
N MET A 173 18.60 16.99 -12.77
CA MET A 173 17.57 16.53 -13.70
C MET A 173 16.22 17.18 -13.41
N GLU A 174 15.41 17.31 -14.46
CA GLU A 174 14.05 17.86 -14.36
C GLU A 174 13.06 17.06 -15.24
N GLY A 175 11.76 17.31 -15.03
CA GLY A 175 10.68 16.77 -15.84
C GLY A 175 10.63 15.24 -15.90
N ASN A 176 10.35 14.70 -17.09
CA ASN A 176 10.14 13.26 -17.29
C ASN A 176 11.39 12.43 -17.01
N LEU A 177 12.59 12.98 -17.26
CA LEU A 177 13.84 12.27 -17.00
C LEU A 177 14.04 12.07 -15.49
N LEU A 178 13.82 13.12 -14.70
CA LEU A 178 13.82 13.02 -13.24
C LEU A 178 12.82 11.98 -12.76
N GLN A 179 11.56 12.05 -13.24
CA GLN A 179 10.53 11.09 -12.84
C GLN A 179 10.89 9.65 -13.22
N ALA A 180 11.58 9.41 -14.33
CA ALA A 180 12.07 8.09 -14.72
C ALA A 180 13.18 7.58 -13.78
N CYS A 181 14.13 8.44 -13.40
CA CYS A 181 15.18 8.09 -12.44
C CYS A 181 14.62 7.81 -11.04
N LEU A 182 13.60 8.55 -10.61
CA LEU A 182 13.02 8.42 -9.27
C LEU A 182 12.14 7.17 -9.08
N GLN A 183 11.79 6.43 -10.15
CA GLN A 183 10.87 5.28 -10.05
C GLN A 183 11.38 4.14 -9.18
N GLY A 184 12.71 3.98 -9.09
CA GLY A 184 13.35 2.94 -8.28
C GLY A 184 13.59 3.32 -6.81
N TYR A 185 13.17 4.52 -6.39
CA TYR A 185 13.43 5.01 -5.03
C TYR A 185 12.15 4.96 -4.20
N GLN A 186 12.01 3.84 -3.49
CA GLN A 186 10.85 3.50 -2.68
C GLN A 186 11.30 3.33 -1.23
N PHE A 187 10.52 3.87 -0.31
CA PHE A 187 10.80 3.92 1.11
C PHE A 187 9.58 3.44 1.89
N ARG A 188 9.81 3.08 3.15
CA ARG A 188 8.77 3.04 4.17
C ARG A 188 9.02 4.17 5.16
N VAL A 189 7.97 4.87 5.55
CA VAL A 189 8.00 5.93 6.55
C VAL A 189 7.29 5.40 7.79
N ARG A 190 7.91 5.49 8.97
CA ARG A 190 7.22 5.17 10.23
C ARG A 190 5.96 6.03 10.38
N ALA A 191 4.84 5.43 10.76
CA ALA A 191 3.62 6.14 11.08
C ALA A 191 3.90 7.19 12.16
N GLY A 192 3.21 8.31 12.10
CA GLY A 192 3.55 9.43 12.98
C GLY A 192 4.68 10.33 12.49
N CYS A 193 5.36 10.01 11.37
CA CYS A 193 6.51 10.79 10.89
C CYS A 193 6.23 11.47 9.53
N GLY A 194 6.52 12.76 9.46
CA GLY A 194 6.18 13.61 8.31
C GLY A 194 4.85 14.31 8.46
N THR A 195 4.54 15.17 7.50
CA THR A 195 3.30 15.94 7.44
C THR A 195 2.65 15.70 6.09
N VAL A 196 1.37 15.30 6.07
CA VAL A 196 0.60 15.28 4.83
C VAL A 196 0.35 16.73 4.40
N ARG A 197 1.01 17.16 3.31
CA ARG A 197 0.84 18.50 2.74
C ARG A 197 -0.47 18.59 1.95
N GLU A 198 -0.73 17.58 1.13
CA GLU A 198 -1.89 17.55 0.24
C GLU A 198 -2.36 16.12 -0.04
N ILE A 199 -3.65 16.00 -0.35
CA ILE A 199 -4.28 14.78 -0.83
C ILE A 199 -4.98 15.14 -2.13
N VAL A 200 -4.50 14.60 -3.24
CA VAL A 200 -5.01 14.86 -4.59
C VAL A 200 -5.88 13.69 -5.02
N ASP A 201 -7.12 13.99 -5.42
CA ASP A 201 -7.96 13.02 -6.14
C ASP A 201 -7.53 13.02 -7.61
N LEU A 202 -7.09 11.87 -8.09
CA LEU A 202 -6.53 11.74 -9.44
C LEU A 202 -7.62 11.60 -10.51
N GLY A 203 -8.88 11.39 -10.10
CA GLY A 203 -9.96 11.01 -11.01
C GLY A 203 -9.73 9.63 -11.63
N ALA A 204 -10.83 8.98 -12.05
CA ALA A 204 -10.80 7.77 -12.87
C ALA A 204 -11.22 8.11 -14.30
#